data_AF-F5Y534-F1
#
_entry.id   AF-F5Y534-F1
#
_cell.length_a   1.000
_cell.length_b   1.000
_cell.length_c   1.000
_cell.angle_alpha   90.00
_cell.angle_beta   90.00
_cell.angle_gamma   90.00
#
_symmetry.space_group_name_H-M   'P 1'
#
loop_
_entity.id
_entity.type
_entity.pdbx_description
1 polymer ?
#
loop_
_entity_poly.entity_id
_entity_poly.type
_entity_poly.pdbx_seq_one_letter_code
_entity_poly.pdbx_strand_id
1 'polypeptide(L)'
;MKRLLGLLVLVAVLAVAWVAWVNLREDGMQETALPSGATAAEVVARGEYLTRAGNCMTCHTDRGGTPYAGGRPIDTPFGMLYASNLTPDAGTGLGRWSTADFWRAMHHGRSRDGRLLYPAFPYPNYTQVRREDADAMFAYLRTLPPARQPNRPHELRWPYSTQSALAVWRALYFRSGEHRDEPAQSAEWNRGAYLVRGLGHCSACHATRNALGASDMMDLSGGLIPMQGWYAPSLADSQEAGLQRWSTQLAVELLGTGVAEGASVLGPMAEVVLHSTQYLAPQDLQAMAVFLRSLPDDAVQPQARSPAPPPSAAIAEHGARLYGQHCAQCHGEQGRGVAGAYPPLAGNRAVALPVTANLVQVVLYGGFPPATAGHPRPFGMPPYATVLSDADIAAVLTHLRTSWGNAAPPVTELEVAQQRDTRR
;
A
#
# COMPACT_ATOMS: atom_id res chain seq x y z
N MET A 1 -47.09 -0.57 19.49
CA MET A 1 -46.51 -1.72 18.73
C MET A 1 -46.74 -1.63 17.22
N LYS A 2 -47.98 -1.60 16.69
CA LYS A 2 -48.24 -1.53 15.23
C LYS A 2 -47.61 -0.31 14.52
N ARG A 3 -47.65 0.87 15.14
CA ARG A 3 -47.03 2.11 14.60
C ARG A 3 -45.49 2.04 14.59
N LEU A 4 -44.89 1.44 15.61
CA LEU A 4 -43.43 1.25 15.70
C LEU A 4 -42.96 0.23 14.65
N LEU A 5 -43.69 -0.87 14.49
CA LEU A 5 -43.40 -1.87 13.47
C LEU A 5 -43.54 -1.28 12.05
N GLY A 6 -44.58 -0.49 11.79
CA GLY A 6 -44.75 0.22 10.52
C GLY A 6 -43.61 1.19 10.21
N LEU A 7 -43.12 1.92 11.22
CA LEU A 7 -41.98 2.82 11.07
C LEU A 7 -40.68 2.05 10.75
N LEU A 8 -40.42 0.94 11.45
CA LEU A 8 -39.24 0.11 11.20
C LEU A 8 -39.24 -0.50 9.79
N VAL A 9 -40.40 -0.97 9.32
CA VAL A 9 -40.55 -1.48 7.95
C VAL A 9 -40.31 -0.38 6.93
N LEU A 10 -40.89 0.82 7.14
CA LEU A 10 -40.66 1.95 6.25
C LEU A 10 -39.18 2.33 6.17
N VAL A 11 -38.49 2.40 7.31
CA VAL A 11 -37.04 2.69 7.36
C VAL A 11 -36.24 1.62 6.62
N ALA A 12 -36.58 0.34 6.80
CA ALA A 12 -35.91 -0.75 6.07
C ALA A 12 -36.12 -0.67 4.56
N VAL A 13 -37.34 -0.37 4.11
CA VAL A 13 -37.65 -0.19 2.67
C VAL A 13 -36.89 1.00 2.10
N LEU A 14 -36.86 2.13 2.81
CA LEU A 14 -36.11 3.32 2.40
C LEU A 14 -34.60 3.04 2.33
N ALA A 15 -34.05 2.29 3.29
CA ALA A 15 -32.64 1.90 3.27
C ALA A 15 -32.32 0.99 2.07
N VAL A 16 -33.16 0.00 1.78
CA VAL A 16 -32.99 -0.87 0.60
C VAL A 16 -33.10 -0.08 -0.69
N ALA A 17 -34.08 0.83 -0.80
CA ALA A 17 -34.25 1.70 -1.95
C ALA A 17 -33.03 2.63 -2.14
N TRP A 18 -32.48 3.17 -1.06
CA TRP A 18 -31.27 3.99 -1.11
C TRP A 18 -30.05 3.19 -1.57
N VAL A 19 -29.81 2.00 -1.00
CA VAL A 19 -28.71 1.12 -1.44
C VAL A 19 -28.86 0.75 -2.92
N ALA A 20 -30.07 0.39 -3.36
CA ALA A 20 -30.35 0.10 -4.76
C ALA A 20 -30.07 1.33 -5.64
N TRP A 21 -30.57 2.51 -5.26
CA TRP A 21 -30.36 3.74 -6.02
C TRP A 21 -28.88 4.13 -6.15
N VAL A 22 -28.11 4.11 -5.05
CA VAL A 22 -26.67 4.44 -5.08
C VAL A 22 -25.88 3.45 -5.93
N ASN A 23 -26.29 2.18 -5.94
CA ASN A 23 -25.62 1.17 -6.75
C ASN A 23 -26.04 1.24 -8.22
N LEU A 24 -27.32 1.47 -8.52
CA LEU A 24 -27.86 1.43 -9.89
C LEU A 24 -27.70 2.74 -10.66
N ARG A 25 -27.43 3.87 -9.99
CA ARG A 25 -27.13 5.11 -10.69
C ARG A 25 -25.82 4.98 -11.48
N GLU A 26 -25.91 5.17 -12.78
CA GLU A 26 -24.75 5.25 -13.67
C GLU A 26 -24.24 6.70 -13.67
N ASP A 27 -23.45 7.04 -12.65
CA ASP A 27 -22.81 8.37 -12.59
C ASP A 27 -21.72 8.44 -13.67
N GLY A 28 -21.98 9.12 -14.79
CA GLY A 28 -20.91 9.61 -15.67
C GLY A 28 -20.29 8.61 -16.65
N MET A 29 -21.08 7.79 -17.34
CA MET A 29 -20.64 7.12 -18.57
C MET A 29 -20.56 8.10 -19.75
N GLN A 30 -19.71 9.13 -19.66
CA GLN A 30 -19.35 9.92 -20.83
C GLN A 30 -18.10 9.30 -21.48
N GLU A 31 -18.23 8.91 -22.74
CA GLU A 31 -17.08 8.67 -23.61
C GLU A 31 -16.40 10.01 -23.87
N THR A 32 -15.37 10.32 -23.09
CA THR A 32 -14.37 11.30 -23.50
C THR A 32 -13.54 10.66 -24.61
N ALA A 33 -13.59 11.26 -25.80
CA ALA A 33 -12.75 10.85 -26.92
C ALA A 33 -11.28 10.95 -26.51
N LEU A 34 -10.48 9.95 -26.91
CA LEU A 34 -9.02 10.00 -26.78
C LEU A 34 -8.49 11.33 -27.35
N PRO A 35 -7.45 11.93 -26.75
CA PRO A 35 -6.83 13.13 -27.29
C PRO A 35 -6.53 12.97 -28.78
N SER A 36 -7.13 13.84 -29.60
CA SER A 36 -6.90 13.88 -31.05
C SER A 36 -5.41 14.11 -31.32
N GLY A 37 -4.76 13.16 -32.01
CA GLY A 37 -3.39 13.32 -32.53
C GLY A 37 -2.33 12.30 -32.07
N ALA A 38 -2.60 11.47 -31.06
CA ALA A 38 -1.66 10.42 -30.63
C ALA A 38 -1.73 9.18 -31.55
N THR A 39 -0.58 8.62 -31.89
CA THR A 39 -0.47 7.35 -32.62
C THR A 39 -0.82 6.16 -31.71
N ALA A 40 -1.21 5.02 -32.32
CA ALA A 40 -1.49 3.80 -31.56
C ALA A 40 -0.29 3.33 -30.73
N ALA A 41 0.94 3.51 -31.22
CA ALA A 41 2.17 3.16 -30.51
C ALA A 41 2.37 4.03 -29.26
N GLU A 42 2.11 5.35 -29.35
CA GLU A 42 2.20 6.27 -28.21
C GLU A 42 1.15 5.96 -27.15
N VAL A 43 -0.07 5.60 -27.55
CA VAL A 43 -1.13 5.17 -26.62
C VAL A 43 -0.72 3.90 -25.88
N VAL A 44 -0.18 2.89 -26.59
CA VAL A 44 0.30 1.65 -25.96
C VAL A 44 1.47 1.91 -25.01
N ALA A 45 2.44 2.75 -25.40
CA ALA A 45 3.57 3.10 -24.55
C ALA A 45 3.13 3.83 -23.27
N ARG A 46 2.17 4.76 -23.39
CA ARG A 46 1.54 5.41 -22.24
C ARG A 46 0.81 4.39 -21.36
N GLY A 47 0.09 3.45 -21.96
CA GLY A 47 -0.61 2.37 -21.27
C GLY A 47 0.33 1.47 -20.47
N GLU A 48 1.47 1.10 -21.04
CA GLU A 48 2.52 0.33 -20.36
C GLU A 48 3.03 1.08 -19.13
N TYR A 49 3.36 2.35 -19.31
CA TYR A 49 3.84 3.23 -18.26
C TYR A 49 2.84 3.32 -17.09
N LEU A 50 1.58 3.58 -17.39
CA LEU A 50 0.51 3.71 -16.38
C LEU A 50 0.16 2.38 -15.72
N THR A 51 0.26 1.26 -16.45
CA THR A 51 0.07 -0.09 -15.89
C THR A 51 1.17 -0.44 -14.88
N ARG A 52 2.41 0.00 -15.14
CA ARG A 52 3.52 -0.08 -14.17
C ARG A 52 3.27 0.85 -12.98
N ALA A 53 2.91 2.11 -13.22
CA ALA A 53 2.57 3.07 -12.16
C ALA A 53 1.47 2.52 -11.22
N GLY A 54 0.45 1.90 -11.81
CA GLY A 54 -0.65 1.21 -11.13
C GLY A 54 -0.26 -0.02 -10.31
N ASN A 55 0.98 -0.51 -10.48
CA ASN A 55 1.49 -1.75 -9.91
C ASN A 55 0.66 -3.00 -10.25
N CYS A 56 0.02 -3.03 -11.43
CA CYS A 56 -0.95 -4.08 -11.78
C CYS A 56 -0.32 -5.49 -11.77
N MET A 57 0.93 -5.61 -12.26
CA MET A 57 1.62 -6.89 -12.39
C MET A 57 1.81 -7.60 -11.04
N THR A 58 2.04 -6.85 -9.95
CA THR A 58 2.27 -7.40 -8.61
C THR A 58 1.06 -8.21 -8.14
N CYS A 59 -0.15 -7.65 -8.26
CA CYS A 59 -1.36 -8.38 -7.88
C CYS A 59 -1.75 -9.43 -8.93
N HIS A 60 -1.61 -9.12 -10.21
CA HIS A 60 -2.12 -9.96 -11.30
C HIS A 60 -1.10 -10.99 -11.82
N THR A 61 -0.13 -11.41 -11.01
CA THR A 61 0.83 -12.47 -11.36
C THR A 61 1.05 -13.36 -10.14
N ASP A 62 0.76 -14.66 -10.27
CA ASP A 62 1.08 -15.62 -9.21
C ASP A 62 2.59 -15.91 -9.15
N ARG A 63 3.08 -16.46 -8.03
CA ARG A 63 4.51 -16.79 -7.87
C ARG A 63 4.96 -17.79 -8.92
N GLY A 64 5.91 -17.38 -9.78
CA GLY A 64 6.37 -18.21 -10.91
C GLY A 64 5.34 -18.36 -12.04
N GLY A 65 4.22 -17.64 -11.97
CA GLY A 65 3.16 -17.64 -12.97
C GLY A 65 3.46 -16.75 -14.17
N THR A 66 2.59 -16.83 -15.18
CA THR A 66 2.68 -15.96 -16.35
C THR A 66 2.34 -14.50 -15.95
N PRO A 67 3.15 -13.50 -16.35
CA PRO A 67 2.87 -12.10 -16.06
C PRO A 67 1.45 -11.71 -16.45
N TYR A 68 0.75 -10.98 -15.57
CA TYR A 68 -0.63 -10.51 -15.76
C TYR A 68 -1.72 -11.59 -15.87
N ALA A 69 -1.38 -12.88 -15.74
CA ALA A 69 -2.34 -13.96 -15.91
C ALA A 69 -3.21 -14.26 -14.65
N GLY A 70 -3.02 -13.51 -13.57
CA GLY A 70 -3.81 -13.60 -12.35
C GLY A 70 -3.42 -14.78 -11.46
N GLY A 71 -4.34 -15.17 -10.58
CA GLY A 71 -4.21 -16.33 -9.70
C GLY A 71 -3.56 -16.06 -8.35
N ARG A 72 -2.84 -14.94 -8.17
CA ARG A 72 -2.20 -14.60 -6.88
C ARG A 72 -3.26 -14.49 -5.77
N PRO A 73 -3.08 -15.19 -4.64
CA PRO A 73 -3.92 -15.01 -3.46
C PRO A 73 -3.59 -13.70 -2.75
N ILE A 74 -4.63 -13.03 -2.24
CA ILE A 74 -4.54 -11.85 -1.39
C ILE A 74 -5.30 -12.17 -0.11
N ASP A 75 -4.56 -12.36 0.98
CA ASP A 75 -5.14 -12.65 2.28
C ASP A 75 -5.69 -11.38 2.92
N THR A 76 -6.89 -11.49 3.49
CA THR A 76 -7.58 -10.40 4.15
C THR A 76 -8.27 -10.89 5.42
N PRO A 77 -8.59 -10.00 6.37
CA PRO A 77 -9.39 -10.35 7.54
C PRO A 77 -10.79 -10.90 7.20
N PHE A 78 -11.22 -10.86 5.93
CA PHE A 78 -12.53 -11.34 5.49
C PHE A 78 -12.46 -12.68 4.74
N GLY A 79 -11.25 -13.20 4.53
CA GLY A 79 -10.93 -14.40 3.75
C GLY A 79 -10.04 -14.09 2.55
N MET A 80 -9.82 -15.10 1.71
CA MET A 80 -8.86 -15.00 0.61
C MET A 80 -9.52 -14.47 -0.67
N LEU A 81 -8.91 -13.45 -1.25
CA LEU A 81 -9.22 -12.96 -2.59
C LEU A 81 -8.21 -13.52 -3.60
N TYR A 82 -8.57 -13.56 -4.88
CA TYR A 82 -7.70 -14.04 -5.95
C TYR A 82 -7.72 -13.04 -7.08
N ALA A 83 -6.55 -12.62 -7.55
CA ALA A 83 -6.45 -11.68 -8.66
C ALA A 83 -6.89 -12.32 -9.98
N SER A 84 -7.53 -11.54 -10.85
CA SER A 84 -8.02 -12.00 -12.15
C SER A 84 -6.94 -11.99 -13.22
N ASN A 85 -7.15 -12.72 -14.30
CA ASN A 85 -6.31 -12.67 -15.50
C ASN A 85 -6.57 -11.38 -16.30
N LEU A 86 -5.53 -10.58 -16.54
CA LEU A 86 -5.57 -9.34 -17.32
C LEU A 86 -5.09 -9.50 -18.77
N THR A 87 -4.57 -10.67 -19.15
CA THR A 87 -4.10 -10.92 -20.53
C THR A 87 -5.27 -10.90 -21.53
N PRO A 88 -5.04 -10.75 -22.84
CA PRO A 88 -6.11 -10.69 -23.83
C PRO A 88 -6.73 -12.06 -24.16
N ASP A 89 -6.53 -13.09 -23.32
CA ASP A 89 -7.20 -14.37 -23.50
C ASP A 89 -8.73 -14.21 -23.47
N ALA A 90 -9.40 -14.79 -24.47
CA ALA A 90 -10.83 -14.60 -24.67
C ALA A 90 -11.72 -15.43 -23.74
N GLY A 91 -11.19 -16.46 -23.09
CA GLY A 91 -11.96 -17.31 -22.17
C GLY A 91 -11.84 -16.89 -20.71
N THR A 92 -10.65 -16.47 -20.31
CA THR A 92 -10.26 -16.30 -18.90
C THR A 92 -9.77 -14.90 -18.57
N GLY A 93 -9.33 -14.12 -19.57
CA GLY A 93 -8.83 -12.75 -19.41
C GLY A 93 -9.72 -11.65 -20.00
N LEU A 94 -9.08 -10.58 -20.47
CA LEU A 94 -9.72 -9.38 -21.02
C LEU A 94 -10.07 -9.50 -22.52
N GLY A 95 -9.92 -10.67 -23.14
CA GLY A 95 -10.07 -10.87 -24.58
C GLY A 95 -11.44 -10.47 -25.15
N ARG A 96 -12.51 -10.52 -24.33
CA ARG A 96 -13.89 -10.14 -24.70
C ARG A 96 -14.38 -8.85 -24.04
N TRP A 97 -13.50 -8.11 -23.37
CA TRP A 97 -13.85 -6.85 -22.72
C TRP A 97 -13.82 -5.72 -23.75
N SER A 98 -14.74 -4.77 -23.61
CA SER A 98 -14.65 -3.47 -24.29
C SER A 98 -13.86 -2.48 -23.45
N THR A 99 -13.42 -1.39 -24.07
CA THR A 99 -12.81 -0.25 -23.37
C THR A 99 -13.73 0.31 -22.28
N ALA A 100 -15.04 0.40 -22.56
CA ALA A 100 -16.03 0.84 -21.57
C ALA A 100 -16.17 -0.12 -20.38
N ASP A 101 -16.01 -1.43 -20.59
CA ASP A 101 -16.01 -2.41 -19.50
C ASP A 101 -14.78 -2.26 -18.60
N PHE A 102 -13.60 -2.04 -19.20
CA PHE A 102 -12.37 -1.81 -18.45
C PHE A 102 -12.45 -0.51 -17.64
N TRP A 103 -12.90 0.58 -18.27
CA TRP A 103 -13.16 1.84 -17.57
C TRP A 103 -14.14 1.65 -16.41
N ARG A 104 -15.26 0.96 -16.62
CA ARG A 104 -16.27 0.70 -15.58
C ARG A 104 -15.71 -0.13 -14.42
N ALA A 105 -14.80 -1.07 -14.69
CA ALA A 105 -14.11 -1.80 -13.63
C ALA A 105 -13.20 -0.87 -12.82
N MET A 106 -12.31 -0.13 -13.47
CA MET A 106 -11.36 0.78 -12.81
C MET A 106 -12.07 1.91 -12.06
N HIS A 107 -13.02 2.56 -12.70
CA HIS A 107 -13.64 3.79 -12.21
C HIS A 107 -14.83 3.54 -11.28
N HIS A 108 -15.59 2.46 -11.51
CA HIS A 108 -16.78 2.14 -10.72
C HIS A 108 -16.71 0.82 -9.98
N GLY A 109 -15.62 0.05 -10.02
CA GLY A 109 -15.55 -1.24 -9.32
C GLY A 109 -16.62 -2.22 -9.81
N ARG A 110 -16.94 -2.21 -11.10
CA ARG A 110 -17.99 -3.04 -11.71
C ARG A 110 -17.44 -3.85 -12.87
N SER A 111 -17.60 -5.16 -12.80
CA SER A 111 -17.15 -6.11 -13.81
C SER A 111 -17.93 -5.98 -15.13
N ARG A 112 -17.43 -6.66 -16.18
CA ARG A 112 -18.11 -6.76 -17.50
C ARG A 112 -19.54 -7.29 -17.38
N ASP A 113 -19.75 -8.27 -16.50
CA ASP A 113 -21.05 -8.90 -16.22
C ASP A 113 -21.95 -8.09 -15.26
N GLY A 114 -21.53 -6.89 -14.85
CA GLY A 114 -22.27 -6.02 -13.94
C GLY A 114 -22.05 -6.33 -12.46
N ARG A 115 -21.31 -7.39 -12.12
CA ARG A 115 -21.00 -7.75 -10.73
C ARG A 115 -20.14 -6.67 -10.06
N LEU A 116 -20.41 -6.40 -8.78
CA LEU A 116 -19.56 -5.56 -7.95
C LEU A 116 -18.23 -6.26 -7.66
N LEU A 117 -17.15 -5.51 -7.83
CA LEU A 117 -15.78 -5.93 -7.52
C LEU A 117 -15.47 -5.61 -6.06
N TYR A 118 -14.60 -6.42 -5.46
CA TYR A 118 -14.13 -6.19 -4.10
C TYR A 118 -13.13 -5.03 -4.06
N PRO A 119 -13.16 -4.16 -3.03
CA PRO A 119 -12.30 -2.97 -2.95
C PRO A 119 -10.81 -3.27 -2.72
N ALA A 120 -10.43 -4.55 -2.56
CA ALA A 120 -9.03 -4.96 -2.66
C ALA A 120 -8.46 -4.77 -4.07
N PHE A 121 -9.31 -4.80 -5.10
CA PHE A 121 -9.02 -4.10 -6.35
C PHE A 121 -9.24 -2.61 -6.06
N PRO A 122 -8.20 -1.76 -6.08
CA PRO A 122 -8.25 -0.42 -5.50
C PRO A 122 -9.00 0.58 -6.41
N TYR A 123 -10.19 0.20 -6.88
CA TYR A 123 -11.12 1.05 -7.61
C TYR A 123 -11.57 2.30 -6.80
N PRO A 124 -11.60 2.31 -5.45
CA PRO A 124 -11.77 3.56 -4.70
C PRO A 124 -10.69 4.59 -5.01
N ASN A 125 -9.47 4.15 -5.33
CA ASN A 125 -8.37 5.00 -5.79
C ASN A 125 -8.41 5.23 -7.30
N TYR A 126 -8.59 4.17 -8.07
CA TYR A 126 -8.58 4.25 -9.52
C TYR A 126 -9.74 5.05 -10.12
N THR A 127 -10.78 5.36 -9.36
CA THR A 127 -11.79 6.36 -9.78
C THR A 127 -11.16 7.72 -10.13
N GLN A 128 -10.02 8.07 -9.53
CA GLN A 128 -9.29 9.29 -9.86
C GLN A 128 -8.63 9.27 -11.25
N VAL A 129 -8.40 8.07 -11.81
CA VAL A 129 -7.73 7.89 -13.11
C VAL A 129 -8.60 8.46 -14.22
N ARG A 130 -8.00 9.25 -15.10
CA ARG A 130 -8.71 9.85 -16.23
C ARG A 130 -9.10 8.77 -17.25
N ARG A 131 -10.21 8.96 -17.96
CA ARG A 131 -10.68 8.00 -18.97
C ARG A 131 -9.62 7.65 -20.02
N GLU A 132 -8.95 8.65 -20.56
CA GLU A 132 -7.87 8.48 -21.55
C GLU A 132 -6.72 7.59 -21.05
N ASP A 133 -6.42 7.66 -19.76
CA ASP A 133 -5.36 6.88 -19.12
C ASP A 133 -5.79 5.41 -18.93
N ALA A 134 -7.05 5.19 -18.54
CA ALA A 134 -7.61 3.84 -18.46
C ALA A 134 -7.70 3.19 -19.86
N ASP A 135 -8.07 3.94 -20.89
CA ASP A 135 -8.15 3.46 -22.26
C ASP A 135 -6.75 3.10 -22.79
N ALA A 136 -5.73 3.92 -22.48
CA ALA A 136 -4.33 3.62 -22.80
C ALA A 136 -3.85 2.34 -22.09
N MET A 137 -4.12 2.20 -20.79
CA MET A 137 -3.80 0.98 -20.03
C MET A 137 -4.45 -0.26 -20.67
N PHE A 138 -5.74 -0.16 -21.04
CA PHE A 138 -6.43 -1.25 -21.71
C PHE A 138 -5.77 -1.59 -23.06
N ALA A 139 -5.43 -0.58 -23.86
CA ALA A 139 -4.73 -0.78 -25.13
C ALA A 139 -3.41 -1.53 -24.96
N TYR A 140 -2.62 -1.21 -23.92
CA TYR A 140 -1.41 -1.97 -23.58
C TYR A 140 -1.70 -3.40 -23.15
N LEU A 141 -2.65 -3.63 -22.23
CA LEU A 141 -2.98 -4.98 -21.77
C LEU A 141 -3.44 -5.88 -22.93
N ARG A 142 -4.02 -5.31 -23.98
CA ARG A 142 -4.41 -6.00 -25.21
C ARG A 142 -3.23 -6.45 -26.10
N THR A 143 -2.03 -5.91 -25.89
CA THR A 143 -0.82 -6.32 -26.64
C THR A 143 -0.06 -7.46 -25.96
N LEU A 144 -0.39 -7.79 -24.70
CA LEU A 144 0.26 -8.86 -23.95
C LEU A 144 0.03 -10.23 -24.61
N PRO A 145 0.95 -11.20 -24.44
CA PRO A 145 0.70 -12.58 -24.83
C PRO A 145 -0.55 -13.13 -24.11
N PRO A 146 -1.52 -13.73 -24.84
CA PRO A 146 -2.69 -14.32 -24.19
C PRO A 146 -2.27 -15.53 -23.35
N ALA A 147 -2.71 -15.56 -22.10
CA ALA A 147 -2.48 -16.69 -21.20
C ALA A 147 -3.82 -17.27 -20.78
N ARG A 148 -4.05 -18.56 -21.03
CA ARG A 148 -5.29 -19.23 -20.63
C ARG A 148 -5.17 -19.72 -19.19
N GLN A 149 -5.47 -18.84 -18.23
CA GLN A 149 -5.44 -19.12 -16.80
C GLN A 149 -6.82 -18.83 -16.19
N PRO A 150 -7.62 -19.86 -15.84
CA PRO A 150 -8.93 -19.66 -15.25
C PRO A 150 -8.88 -18.88 -13.93
N ASN A 151 -9.78 -17.90 -13.79
CA ASN A 151 -9.93 -17.15 -12.55
C ASN A 151 -10.47 -18.07 -11.45
N ARG A 152 -9.87 -17.99 -10.26
CA ARG A 152 -10.33 -18.70 -9.07
C ARG A 152 -11.43 -17.91 -8.38
N PRO A 153 -12.50 -18.57 -7.89
CA PRO A 153 -13.48 -17.92 -7.03
C PRO A 153 -12.84 -17.49 -5.71
N HIS A 154 -13.29 -16.38 -5.13
CA HIS A 154 -12.83 -15.93 -3.82
C HIS A 154 -13.32 -16.86 -2.70
N GLU A 155 -12.50 -17.01 -1.66
CA GLU A 155 -12.79 -17.81 -0.47
C GLU A 155 -13.07 -16.88 0.71
N LEU A 156 -14.06 -16.01 0.52
CA LEU A 156 -14.51 -15.07 1.55
C LEU A 156 -15.54 -15.72 2.47
N ARG A 157 -15.48 -15.34 3.75
CA ARG A 157 -16.46 -15.80 4.75
C ARG A 157 -17.79 -15.09 4.54
N TRP A 158 -18.89 -15.79 4.82
CA TRP A 158 -20.19 -15.14 4.90
C TRP A 158 -20.18 -14.10 6.05
N PRO A 159 -20.77 -12.90 5.88
CA PRO A 159 -21.58 -12.44 4.74
C PRO A 159 -20.78 -11.76 3.60
N TYR A 160 -19.47 -11.60 3.76
CA TYR A 160 -18.60 -10.84 2.85
C TYR A 160 -18.53 -11.42 1.44
N SER A 161 -18.82 -12.71 1.25
CA SER A 161 -18.88 -13.37 -0.06
C SER A 161 -20.08 -12.96 -0.93
N THR A 162 -21.01 -12.15 -0.43
CA THR A 162 -22.27 -11.83 -1.13
C THR A 162 -22.26 -10.46 -1.83
N GLN A 163 -22.97 -10.35 -2.96
CA GLN A 163 -23.13 -9.08 -3.68
C GLN A 163 -23.94 -8.04 -2.89
N SER A 164 -24.84 -8.46 -2.02
CA SER A 164 -25.61 -7.56 -1.16
C SER A 164 -24.72 -6.91 -0.10
N ALA A 165 -23.82 -7.67 0.54
CA ALA A 165 -22.84 -7.11 1.46
C ALA A 165 -21.94 -6.07 0.77
N LEU A 166 -21.46 -6.38 -0.44
CA LEU A 166 -20.70 -5.43 -1.26
C LEU A 166 -21.51 -4.18 -1.65
N ALA A 167 -22.78 -4.34 -2.02
CA ALA A 167 -23.64 -3.21 -2.37
C ALA A 167 -23.85 -2.25 -1.19
N VAL A 168 -24.03 -2.80 0.02
CA VAL A 168 -24.12 -2.01 1.26
C VAL A 168 -22.78 -1.31 1.54
N TRP A 169 -21.66 -2.04 1.50
CA TRP A 169 -20.33 -1.47 1.72
C TRP A 169 -20.06 -0.31 0.76
N ARG A 170 -20.37 -0.50 -0.52
CA ARG A 170 -20.19 0.51 -1.55
C ARG A 170 -21.06 1.75 -1.28
N ALA A 171 -22.33 1.56 -0.92
CA ALA A 171 -23.22 2.69 -0.63
C ALA A 171 -22.69 3.54 0.55
N LEU A 172 -22.14 2.89 1.57
CA LEU A 172 -21.55 3.56 2.73
C LEU A 172 -20.24 4.29 2.39
N TYR A 173 -19.31 3.62 1.72
CA TYR A 173 -17.89 4.03 1.71
C TYR A 173 -17.34 4.45 0.35
N PHE A 174 -17.97 4.06 -0.77
CA PHE A 174 -17.47 4.44 -2.08
C PHE A 174 -18.08 5.75 -2.57
N ARG A 175 -17.22 6.63 -3.07
CA ARG A 175 -17.59 7.85 -3.79
C ARG A 175 -16.79 7.86 -5.09
N SER A 176 -17.47 7.80 -6.23
CA SER A 176 -16.81 7.96 -7.52
C SER A 176 -16.44 9.42 -7.75
N GLY A 177 -15.28 9.65 -8.35
CA GLY A 177 -14.86 10.98 -8.76
C GLY A 177 -13.55 10.92 -9.53
N GLU A 178 -13.51 11.62 -10.65
CA GLU A 178 -12.27 11.83 -11.40
C GLU A 178 -11.40 12.88 -10.72
N HIS A 179 -10.09 12.76 -10.92
CA HIS A 179 -9.15 13.78 -10.47
C HIS A 179 -9.47 15.13 -11.10
N ARG A 180 -9.50 16.16 -10.26
CA ARG A 180 -9.61 17.55 -10.69
C ARG A 180 -8.41 18.30 -10.18
N ASP A 181 -7.75 19.00 -11.09
CA ASP A 181 -6.61 19.83 -10.77
C ASP A 181 -7.07 20.98 -9.86
N GLU A 182 -6.34 21.20 -8.77
CA GLU A 182 -6.58 22.30 -7.83
C GLU A 182 -6.02 23.59 -8.41
N PRO A 183 -6.85 24.63 -8.70
CA PRO A 183 -6.39 25.83 -9.39
C PRO A 183 -5.34 26.65 -8.62
N ALA A 184 -5.34 26.51 -7.29
CA ALA A 184 -4.37 27.19 -6.42
C ALA A 184 -3.00 26.49 -6.37
N GLN A 185 -2.88 25.29 -6.96
CA GLN A 185 -1.67 24.48 -6.93
C GLN A 185 -0.96 24.48 -8.29
N SER A 186 0.34 24.19 -8.27
CA SER A 186 1.11 24.09 -9.51
C SER A 186 0.71 22.85 -10.33
N ALA A 187 1.02 22.86 -11.63
CA ALA A 187 0.82 21.69 -12.48
C ALA A 187 1.61 20.46 -11.98
N GLU A 188 2.82 20.67 -11.46
CA GLU A 188 3.66 19.64 -10.86
C GLU A 188 2.99 19.05 -9.61
N TRP A 189 2.43 19.89 -8.74
CA TRP A 189 1.70 19.42 -7.56
C TRP A 189 0.47 18.59 -7.95
N ASN A 190 -0.32 19.09 -8.91
CA ASN A 190 -1.52 18.38 -9.39
C ASN A 190 -1.16 17.03 -10.03
N ARG A 191 -0.06 16.97 -10.78
CA ARG A 191 0.48 15.71 -11.31
C ARG A 191 0.86 14.74 -10.20
N GLY A 192 1.51 15.22 -9.14
CA GLY A 192 1.87 14.42 -7.97
C GLY A 192 0.64 13.88 -7.24
N ALA A 193 -0.34 14.75 -6.99
CA ALA A 193 -1.61 14.40 -6.37
C ALA A 193 -2.36 13.34 -7.18
N TYR A 194 -2.42 13.48 -8.50
CA TYR A 194 -3.02 12.52 -9.41
C TYR A 194 -2.39 11.12 -9.28
N LEU A 195 -1.06 11.05 -9.32
CA LEU A 195 -0.33 9.79 -9.22
C LEU A 195 -0.47 9.15 -7.84
N VAL A 196 -0.30 9.92 -6.76
CA VAL A 196 -0.36 9.40 -5.38
C VAL A 196 -1.77 8.93 -5.00
N ARG A 197 -2.81 9.71 -5.35
CA ARG A 197 -4.21 9.40 -4.99
C ARG A 197 -4.83 8.36 -5.92
N GLY A 198 -4.43 8.34 -7.19
CA GLY A 198 -4.92 7.44 -8.23
C GLY A 198 -4.09 6.16 -8.35
N LEU A 199 -3.25 6.08 -9.40
CA LEU A 199 -2.54 4.85 -9.76
C LEU A 199 -1.53 4.36 -8.72
N GLY A 200 -0.88 5.26 -7.98
CA GLY A 200 0.00 4.89 -6.87
C GLY A 200 -0.75 4.42 -5.63
N HIS A 201 -2.06 4.69 -5.53
CA HIS A 201 -2.99 4.26 -4.48
C HIS A 201 -2.39 4.27 -3.07
N CYS A 202 -1.63 5.31 -2.70
CA CYS A 202 -0.80 5.26 -1.50
C CYS A 202 -1.65 5.11 -0.21
N SER A 203 -2.86 5.67 -0.19
CA SER A 203 -3.85 5.49 0.89
C SER A 203 -4.42 4.07 0.99
N ALA A 204 -4.18 3.19 0.01
CA ALA A 204 -4.55 1.78 0.12
C ALA A 204 -3.77 1.05 1.22
N CYS A 205 -2.55 1.52 1.54
CA CYS A 205 -1.75 0.99 2.64
C CYS A 205 -1.57 2.02 3.77
N HIS A 206 -1.30 3.29 3.44
CA HIS A 206 -0.97 4.33 4.40
C HIS A 206 -2.18 5.01 5.06
N ALA A 207 -3.30 4.32 5.22
CA ALA A 207 -4.51 4.85 5.83
C ALA A 207 -5.05 3.92 6.92
N THR A 208 -5.80 4.49 7.86
CA THR A 208 -6.51 3.67 8.84
C THR A 208 -7.69 2.97 8.17
N ARG A 209 -7.93 1.71 8.57
CA ARG A 209 -9.08 0.94 8.11
C ARG A 209 -10.03 0.68 9.26
N ASN A 210 -11.32 0.91 9.03
CA ASN A 210 -12.35 0.53 9.99
C ASN A 210 -12.59 -1.00 9.98
N ALA A 211 -13.45 -1.48 10.88
CA ALA A 211 -13.76 -2.91 11.01
C ALA A 211 -14.34 -3.57 9.74
N LEU A 212 -14.84 -2.78 8.78
CA LEU A 212 -15.34 -3.23 7.48
C LEU A 212 -14.30 -3.05 6.35
N GLY A 213 -13.05 -2.77 6.71
CA GLY A 213 -11.94 -2.63 5.77
C GLY A 213 -11.95 -1.32 4.97
N ALA A 214 -12.89 -0.39 5.24
CA ALA A 214 -12.95 0.88 4.53
C ALA A 214 -11.98 1.90 5.14
N SER A 215 -11.41 2.73 4.27
CA SER A 215 -10.58 3.89 4.60
C SER A 215 -11.11 5.10 3.84
N ASP A 216 -10.86 6.31 4.36
CA ASP A 216 -11.01 7.51 3.53
C ASP A 216 -9.88 7.53 2.50
N MET A 217 -10.23 7.90 1.27
CA MET A 217 -9.31 7.99 0.14
C MET A 217 -8.21 9.03 0.34
N MET A 218 -8.52 10.10 1.08
CA MET A 218 -7.58 11.17 1.39
C MET A 218 -6.84 10.96 2.72
N ASP A 219 -7.24 9.95 3.51
CA ASP A 219 -6.54 9.59 4.74
C ASP A 219 -5.16 9.01 4.40
N LEU A 220 -4.14 9.58 5.04
CA LEU A 220 -2.74 9.16 4.95
C LEU A 220 -2.09 9.03 6.34
N SER A 221 -2.92 8.79 7.36
CA SER A 221 -2.53 8.69 8.77
C SER A 221 -1.82 7.39 9.17
N GLY A 222 -1.62 6.48 8.23
CA GLY A 222 -0.94 5.20 8.47
C GLY A 222 -1.87 4.12 9.03
N GLY A 223 -1.38 2.88 9.04
CA GLY A 223 -2.18 1.76 9.50
C GLY A 223 -1.43 0.43 9.44
N LEU A 224 -1.88 -0.53 10.26
CA LEU A 224 -1.44 -1.92 10.11
C LEU A 224 -2.00 -2.50 8.82
N ILE A 225 -1.15 -3.16 8.05
CA ILE A 225 -1.51 -3.94 6.86
C ILE A 225 -1.92 -5.33 7.35
N PRO A 226 -3.22 -5.64 7.40
CA PRO A 226 -3.69 -6.88 8.01
C PRO A 226 -3.17 -8.10 7.25
N MET A 227 -2.90 -9.20 7.96
CA MET A 227 -2.38 -10.47 7.40
C MET A 227 -0.97 -10.41 6.80
N GLN A 228 -0.38 -9.22 6.62
CA GLN A 228 1.01 -9.10 6.17
C GLN A 228 2.00 -8.86 7.33
N GLY A 229 1.50 -8.44 8.50
CA GLY A 229 2.32 -8.15 9.68
C GLY A 229 3.17 -6.88 9.54
N TRP A 230 2.87 -6.03 8.56
CA TRP A 230 3.58 -4.75 8.37
C TRP A 230 2.72 -3.59 8.82
N TYR A 231 3.37 -2.55 9.34
CA TYR A 231 2.78 -1.25 9.57
C TYR A 231 3.16 -0.32 8.41
N ALA A 232 2.18 0.25 7.72
CA ALA A 232 2.39 1.35 6.78
C ALA A 232 2.38 2.66 7.58
N PRO A 233 3.53 3.31 7.81
CA PRO A 233 3.57 4.46 8.71
C PRO A 233 2.89 5.67 8.08
N SER A 234 2.41 6.61 8.90
CA SER A 234 1.73 7.82 8.44
C SER A 234 2.60 8.60 7.45
N LEU A 235 2.01 9.00 6.31
CA LEU A 235 2.64 9.96 5.39
C LEU A 235 2.34 11.42 5.80
N ALA A 236 1.36 11.62 6.68
CA ALA A 236 1.02 12.92 7.27
C ALA A 236 1.84 13.25 8.54
N ASP A 237 2.63 12.30 9.06
CA ASP A 237 3.47 12.51 10.26
C ASP A 237 4.96 12.49 9.88
N SER A 238 5.64 13.62 10.04
CA SER A 238 7.08 13.73 9.77
C SER A 238 7.98 12.88 10.68
N GLN A 239 7.49 12.43 11.84
CA GLN A 239 8.18 11.50 12.74
C GLN A 239 8.02 10.04 12.29
N GLU A 240 7.06 9.74 11.41
CA GLU A 240 6.85 8.42 10.84
C GLU A 240 7.42 8.30 9.41
N ALA A 241 6.57 8.18 8.38
CA ALA A 241 6.99 8.09 6.98
C ALA A 241 6.82 9.42 6.21
N GLY A 242 6.31 10.47 6.86
CA GLY A 242 6.13 11.78 6.25
C GLY A 242 7.41 12.37 5.67
N LEU A 243 7.26 13.12 4.57
CA LEU A 243 8.36 13.71 3.80
C LEU A 243 8.43 15.24 3.92
N GLN A 244 7.54 15.86 4.71
CA GLN A 244 7.38 17.32 4.86
C GLN A 244 8.71 18.04 5.13
N ARG A 245 9.59 17.41 5.92
CA ARG A 245 10.90 17.97 6.34
C ARG A 245 12.09 17.53 5.48
N TRP A 246 11.85 16.73 4.45
CA TRP A 246 12.89 16.20 3.58
C TRP A 246 13.19 17.18 2.45
N SER A 247 14.37 17.05 1.84
CA SER A 247 14.61 17.63 0.52
C SER A 247 13.81 16.87 -0.53
N THR A 248 13.43 17.55 -1.62
CA THR A 248 12.72 16.87 -2.72
C THR A 248 13.59 15.77 -3.32
N GLN A 249 14.90 15.98 -3.40
CA GLN A 249 15.85 15.04 -3.97
C GLN A 249 15.89 13.73 -3.19
N LEU A 250 15.95 13.78 -1.85
CA LEU A 250 15.93 12.57 -1.01
C LEU A 250 14.60 11.82 -1.12
N ALA A 251 13.48 12.56 -1.25
CA ALA A 251 12.17 11.96 -1.48
C ALA A 251 12.10 11.24 -2.85
N VAL A 252 12.62 11.87 -3.91
CA VAL A 252 12.72 11.26 -5.25
C VAL A 252 13.60 10.02 -5.23
N GLU A 253 14.75 10.08 -4.55
CA GLU A 253 15.66 8.95 -4.41
C GLU A 253 14.97 7.77 -3.72
N LEU A 254 14.32 8.01 -2.58
CA LEU A 254 13.60 6.96 -1.85
C LEU A 254 12.47 6.34 -2.68
N LEU A 255 11.69 7.16 -3.39
CA LEU A 255 10.59 6.67 -4.23
C LEU A 255 11.09 5.91 -5.46
N GLY A 256 12.19 6.33 -6.07
CA GLY A 256 12.72 5.74 -7.30
C GLY A 256 13.61 4.52 -7.08
N THR A 257 14.40 4.50 -6.01
CA THR A 257 15.40 3.44 -5.77
C THR A 257 15.08 2.58 -4.55
N GLY A 258 14.21 3.06 -3.66
CA GLY A 258 13.88 2.42 -2.39
C GLY A 258 14.88 2.68 -1.27
N VAL A 259 15.94 3.45 -1.53
CA VAL A 259 16.97 3.81 -0.54
C VAL A 259 17.30 5.29 -0.69
N ALA A 260 17.47 5.98 0.42
CA ALA A 260 17.97 7.34 0.48
C ALA A 260 18.86 7.50 1.71
N GLU A 261 19.55 8.62 1.85
CA GLU A 261 20.33 8.89 3.06
C GLU A 261 19.47 8.74 4.33
N GLY A 262 19.89 7.83 5.22
CA GLY A 262 19.19 7.57 6.49
C GLY A 262 17.86 6.80 6.37
N ALA A 263 17.48 6.30 5.19
CA ALA A 263 16.22 5.58 5.01
C ALA A 263 16.28 4.49 3.94
N SER A 264 15.50 3.43 4.16
CA SER A 264 15.28 2.39 3.16
C SER A 264 13.86 1.83 3.32
N VAL A 265 13.26 1.43 2.21
CA VAL A 265 11.99 0.70 2.22
C VAL A 265 12.25 -0.80 2.31
N LEU A 266 11.40 -1.49 3.05
CA LEU A 266 11.41 -2.94 3.21
C LEU A 266 9.98 -3.48 3.08
N GLY A 267 9.85 -4.81 2.98
CA GLY A 267 8.55 -5.46 2.96
C GLY A 267 7.67 -5.03 1.78
N PRO A 268 6.36 -4.80 1.98
CA PRO A 268 5.44 -4.43 0.90
C PRO A 268 5.85 -3.19 0.12
N MET A 269 6.45 -2.18 0.78
CA MET A 269 6.89 -0.96 0.10
C MET A 269 8.10 -1.22 -0.82
N ALA A 270 8.96 -2.19 -0.47
CA ALA A 270 10.01 -2.63 -1.38
C ALA A 270 9.43 -3.31 -2.64
N GLU A 271 8.35 -4.10 -2.52
CA GLU A 271 7.65 -4.65 -3.71
C GLU A 271 7.06 -3.54 -4.59
N VAL A 272 6.50 -2.47 -3.97
CA VAL A 272 5.98 -1.31 -4.70
C VAL A 272 7.09 -0.63 -5.50
N VAL A 273 8.24 -0.37 -4.91
CA VAL A 273 9.37 0.21 -5.64
C VAL A 273 9.87 -0.72 -6.73
N LEU A 274 10.04 -2.01 -6.40
CA LEU A 274 10.56 -3.02 -7.31
C LEU A 274 9.69 -3.19 -8.56
N HIS A 275 8.37 -3.08 -8.43
CA HIS A 275 7.45 -3.39 -9.54
C HIS A 275 6.72 -2.18 -10.13
N SER A 276 6.83 -1.00 -9.50
CA SER A 276 6.13 0.21 -9.93
C SER A 276 7.03 1.45 -9.96
N THR A 277 7.31 2.07 -8.81
CA THR A 277 7.78 3.46 -8.80
C THR A 277 9.17 3.65 -9.41
N GLN A 278 10.03 2.63 -9.40
CA GLN A 278 11.33 2.71 -10.08
C GLN A 278 11.25 2.91 -11.60
N TYR A 279 10.10 2.60 -12.20
CA TYR A 279 9.86 2.76 -13.64
C TYR A 279 9.23 4.10 -14.01
N LEU A 280 8.92 4.94 -13.01
CA LEU A 280 8.35 6.26 -13.26
C LEU A 280 9.39 7.21 -13.83
N ALA A 281 8.93 8.13 -14.67
CA ALA A 281 9.77 9.19 -15.18
C ALA A 281 10.27 10.07 -14.01
N PRO A 282 11.50 10.60 -14.05
CA PRO A 282 12.02 11.46 -13.00
C PRO A 282 11.11 12.65 -12.66
N GLN A 283 10.41 13.21 -13.65
CA GLN A 283 9.46 14.31 -13.46
C GLN A 283 8.23 13.88 -12.67
N ASP A 284 7.77 12.64 -12.83
CA ASP A 284 6.63 12.10 -12.09
C ASP A 284 7.04 11.75 -10.65
N LEU A 285 8.24 11.21 -10.43
CA LEU A 285 8.79 11.01 -9.09
C LEU A 285 8.94 12.35 -8.35
N GLN A 286 9.45 13.37 -9.04
CA GLN A 286 9.54 14.73 -8.53
C GLN A 286 8.16 15.29 -8.17
N ALA A 287 7.18 15.15 -9.06
CA ALA A 287 5.81 15.59 -8.81
C ALA A 287 5.20 14.89 -7.58
N MET A 288 5.35 13.57 -7.47
CA MET A 288 4.93 12.80 -6.30
C MET A 288 5.62 13.31 -5.01
N ALA A 289 6.92 13.57 -5.06
CA ALA A 289 7.67 14.13 -3.94
C ALA A 289 7.16 15.53 -3.56
N VAL A 290 6.89 16.43 -4.53
CA VAL A 290 6.31 17.76 -4.28
C VAL A 290 4.96 17.65 -3.57
N PHE A 291 4.08 16.78 -4.04
CA PHE A 291 2.79 16.55 -3.40
C PHE A 291 2.94 15.99 -1.98
N LEU A 292 3.72 14.92 -1.79
CA LEU A 292 3.90 14.28 -0.47
C LEU A 292 4.54 15.22 0.56
N ARG A 293 5.48 16.08 0.14
CA ARG A 293 6.09 17.10 1.00
C ARG A 293 5.13 18.21 1.41
N SER A 294 4.09 18.45 0.61
CA SER A 294 3.08 19.48 0.88
C SER A 294 1.95 19.03 1.79
N LEU A 295 1.88 17.73 2.13
CA LEU A 295 0.88 17.22 3.05
C LEU A 295 1.00 17.95 4.40
N PRO A 296 -0.13 18.19 5.10
CA PRO A 296 -0.08 18.65 6.48
C PRO A 296 0.88 17.78 7.31
N ASP A 297 1.66 18.41 8.19
CA ASP A 297 2.41 17.71 9.23
C ASP A 297 1.46 17.56 10.42
N ASP A 298 0.55 16.60 10.31
CA ASP A 298 -0.34 16.18 11.40
C ASP A 298 0.39 15.31 12.41
N ALA A 299 1.73 15.46 12.49
CA ALA A 299 2.54 14.82 13.51
C ALA A 299 1.81 14.95 14.82
N VAL A 300 1.38 13.81 15.37
CA VAL A 300 0.69 13.80 16.65
C VAL A 300 1.68 14.47 17.59
N GLN A 301 1.39 15.72 17.98
CA GLN A 301 2.20 16.40 18.98
C GLN A 301 2.38 15.36 20.07
N PRO A 302 3.62 15.00 20.45
CA PRO A 302 3.81 14.01 21.49
C PRO A 302 2.98 14.55 22.65
N GLN A 303 1.83 13.91 22.95
CA GLN A 303 1.01 14.30 24.09
C GLN A 303 1.88 13.94 25.26
N ALA A 304 2.79 14.87 25.65
CA ALA A 304 4.01 14.66 26.40
C ALA A 304 4.09 13.21 26.89
N ARG A 305 4.40 12.27 25.98
CA ARG A 305 4.26 10.85 26.31
C ARG A 305 5.24 10.72 27.45
N SER A 306 4.72 10.45 28.65
CA SER A 306 5.57 10.36 29.83
C SER A 306 6.72 9.45 29.43
N PRO A 307 7.99 9.86 29.65
CA PRO A 307 9.13 9.09 29.20
C PRO A 307 8.89 7.65 29.61
N ALA A 308 8.88 6.74 28.63
CA ALA A 308 8.67 5.34 28.95
C ALA A 308 9.70 4.96 30.02
N PRO A 309 9.29 4.25 31.09
CA PRO A 309 10.22 3.87 32.13
C PRO A 309 11.40 3.15 31.48
N PRO A 310 12.64 3.48 31.87
CA PRO A 310 13.80 2.84 31.28
C PRO A 310 13.73 1.33 31.51
N PRO A 311 14.28 0.52 30.58
CA PRO A 311 14.36 -0.91 30.79
C PRO A 311 15.15 -1.22 32.07
N SER A 312 14.88 -2.38 32.67
CA SER A 312 15.68 -2.84 33.81
C SER A 312 17.15 -3.00 33.37
N ALA A 313 18.08 -2.80 34.30
CA ALA A 313 19.51 -2.93 34.00
C ALA A 313 19.85 -4.30 33.38
N ALA A 314 19.19 -5.36 33.84
CA ALA A 314 19.35 -6.71 33.30
C ALA A 314 18.93 -6.82 31.82
N ILE A 315 17.77 -6.25 31.44
CA ILE A 315 17.32 -6.24 30.04
C ILE A 315 18.25 -5.39 29.17
N ALA A 316 18.66 -4.22 29.67
CA ALA A 316 19.56 -3.33 28.95
C ALA A 316 20.93 -3.99 28.66
N GLU A 317 21.53 -4.63 29.67
CA GLU A 317 22.81 -5.33 29.53
C GLU A 317 22.68 -6.56 28.61
N HIS A 318 21.59 -7.32 28.75
CA HIS A 318 21.34 -8.48 27.90
C HIS A 318 21.15 -8.09 26.43
N GLY A 319 20.34 -7.06 26.15
CA GLY A 319 20.15 -6.55 24.80
C GLY A 319 21.44 -6.01 24.18
N ALA A 320 22.29 -5.33 24.96
CA ALA A 320 23.60 -4.87 24.51
C ALA A 320 24.54 -6.03 24.14
N ARG A 321 24.57 -7.11 24.94
CA ARG A 321 25.36 -8.31 24.61
C ARG A 321 24.88 -8.98 23.33
N LEU A 322 23.57 -9.12 23.15
CA LEU A 322 22.98 -9.69 21.93
C LEU A 322 23.31 -8.82 20.71
N TYR A 323 23.25 -7.49 20.84
CA TYR A 323 23.63 -6.55 19.79
C TYR A 323 25.08 -6.76 19.33
N GLY A 324 26.02 -6.84 20.28
CA GLY A 324 27.44 -7.10 19.98
C GLY A 324 27.66 -8.44 19.27
N GLN A 325 26.88 -9.47 19.62
CA GLN A 325 27.01 -10.81 19.04
C GLN A 325 26.44 -10.93 17.63
N HIS A 326 25.32 -10.26 17.34
CA HIS A 326 24.53 -10.52 16.14
C HIS A 326 24.40 -9.33 15.19
N CYS A 327 24.52 -8.09 15.68
CA CYS A 327 24.12 -6.91 14.92
C CYS A 327 25.30 -5.97 14.59
N ALA A 328 26.25 -5.85 15.52
CA ALA A 328 27.34 -4.87 15.44
C ALA A 328 28.26 -5.05 14.22
N GLN A 329 28.38 -6.27 13.70
CA GLN A 329 29.21 -6.55 12.51
C GLN A 329 28.74 -5.75 11.27
N CYS A 330 27.44 -5.52 11.13
CA CYS A 330 26.87 -4.77 10.00
C CYS A 330 26.49 -3.34 10.40
N HIS A 331 25.88 -3.16 11.56
CA HIS A 331 25.39 -1.85 12.00
C HIS A 331 26.42 -1.03 12.79
N GLY A 332 27.59 -1.59 13.07
CA GLY A 332 28.67 -0.98 13.84
C GLY A 332 28.41 -0.96 15.34
N GLU A 333 29.46 -0.88 16.16
CA GLU A 333 29.36 -0.85 17.63
C GLU A 333 28.45 0.28 18.17
N GLN A 334 28.35 1.38 17.42
CA GLN A 334 27.53 2.54 17.79
C GLN A 334 26.27 2.70 16.93
N GLY A 335 25.86 1.65 16.22
CA GLY A 335 24.64 1.68 15.39
C GLY A 335 24.68 2.70 14.26
N ARG A 336 25.87 3.12 13.79
CA ARG A 336 26.00 4.14 12.73
C ARG A 336 25.80 3.57 11.31
N GLY A 337 25.78 2.24 11.19
CA GLY A 337 25.70 1.58 9.90
C GLY A 337 26.91 1.88 9.01
N VAL A 338 26.75 1.57 7.72
CA VAL A 338 27.71 1.87 6.66
C VAL A 338 26.92 2.51 5.52
N ALA A 339 27.28 3.74 5.16
CA ALA A 339 26.59 4.50 4.12
C ALA A 339 26.47 3.69 2.82
N GLY A 340 25.26 3.64 2.25
CA GLY A 340 24.96 2.88 1.03
C GLY A 340 24.91 1.36 1.18
N ALA A 341 25.13 0.80 2.38
CA ALA A 341 25.10 -0.65 2.60
C ALA A 341 24.19 -1.05 3.78
N TYR A 342 24.50 -0.58 4.98
CA TYR A 342 23.75 -0.92 6.20
C TYR A 342 23.18 0.34 6.81
N PRO A 343 21.86 0.44 7.02
CA PRO A 343 21.26 1.66 7.53
C PRO A 343 21.75 1.96 8.95
N PRO A 344 21.88 3.25 9.32
CA PRO A 344 22.09 3.62 10.71
C PRO A 344 20.89 3.16 11.54
N LEU A 345 21.14 2.68 12.75
CA LEU A 345 20.13 2.42 13.79
C LEU A 345 20.05 3.57 14.78
N ALA A 346 21.17 4.26 14.99
CA ALA A 346 21.24 5.49 15.77
C ALA A 346 20.47 6.63 15.08
N GLY A 347 19.54 7.26 15.79
CA GLY A 347 18.72 8.35 15.28
C GLY A 347 17.75 7.96 14.14
N ASN A 348 17.58 6.66 13.87
CA ASN A 348 16.74 6.22 12.77
C ASN A 348 15.26 6.20 13.19
N ARG A 349 14.45 7.00 12.50
CA ARG A 349 13.00 7.10 12.75
C ARG A 349 12.28 5.75 12.70
N ALA A 350 12.72 4.83 11.83
CA ALA A 350 12.13 3.49 11.72
C ALA A 350 12.36 2.64 12.99
N VAL A 351 13.48 2.87 13.70
CA VAL A 351 13.75 2.23 15.00
C VAL A 351 12.89 2.84 16.09
N ALA A 352 12.62 4.15 16.03
CA ALA A 352 11.87 4.89 17.04
C ALA A 352 10.34 4.91 16.85
N LEU A 353 9.81 4.28 15.79
CA LEU A 353 8.37 4.26 15.49
C LEU A 353 7.54 3.81 16.72
N PRO A 354 6.37 4.42 16.98
CA PRO A 354 5.46 3.98 18.03
C PRO A 354 5.00 2.53 17.86
N VAL A 355 4.70 2.12 16.62
CA VAL A 355 4.28 0.78 16.27
C VAL A 355 5.51 -0.07 15.95
N THR A 356 5.79 -1.06 16.79
CA THR A 356 7.01 -1.89 16.75
C THR A 356 6.97 -2.97 15.66
N ALA A 357 5.82 -3.22 15.04
CA ALA A 357 5.59 -4.30 14.07
C ALA A 357 6.69 -4.39 13.00
N ASN A 358 7.05 -3.27 12.34
CA ASN A 358 8.09 -3.26 11.31
C ASN A 358 9.46 -3.65 11.85
N LEU A 359 9.84 -3.09 13.00
CA LEU A 359 11.14 -3.34 13.62
C LEU A 359 11.27 -4.81 14.03
N VAL A 360 10.22 -5.37 14.62
CA VAL A 360 10.16 -6.80 14.98
C VAL A 360 10.17 -7.68 13.73
N GLN A 361 9.40 -7.32 12.70
CA GLN A 361 9.29 -8.06 11.45
C GLN A 361 10.65 -8.18 10.73
N VAL A 362 11.43 -7.11 10.69
CA VAL A 362 12.77 -7.08 10.08
C VAL A 362 13.75 -7.98 10.83
N VAL A 363 13.72 -8.02 12.17
CA VAL A 363 14.62 -8.90 12.93
C VAL A 363 14.20 -10.36 12.84
N LEU A 364 12.89 -10.65 12.94
CA LEU A 364 12.40 -12.03 12.82
C LEU A 364 12.72 -12.64 11.46
N TYR A 365 12.38 -11.94 10.39
CA TYR A 365 12.34 -12.54 9.06
C TYR A 365 13.39 -12.00 8.09
N GLY A 366 14.19 -11.04 8.53
CA GLY A 366 15.16 -10.39 7.66
C GLY A 366 14.47 -9.62 6.53
N GLY A 367 15.23 -9.32 5.49
CA GLY A 367 14.69 -8.70 4.29
C GLY A 367 15.74 -7.97 3.48
N PHE A 368 15.33 -7.48 2.32
CA PHE A 368 16.17 -6.74 1.39
C PHE A 368 15.45 -5.46 0.97
N PRO A 369 16.17 -4.33 0.86
CA PRO A 369 15.73 -3.23 0.02
C PRO A 369 15.50 -3.71 -1.43
N PRO A 370 14.71 -2.99 -2.23
CA PRO A 370 14.43 -3.40 -3.61
C PRO A 370 15.70 -3.34 -4.47
N ALA A 371 15.84 -4.30 -5.37
CA ALA A 371 16.86 -4.26 -6.40
C ALA A 371 16.38 -3.36 -7.55
N THR A 372 17.04 -2.22 -7.72
CA THR A 372 16.68 -1.21 -8.73
C THR A 372 17.88 -0.86 -9.60
N ALA A 373 17.69 -0.08 -10.68
CA ALA A 373 18.80 0.42 -11.47
C ALA A 373 19.78 1.27 -10.65
N GLY A 374 19.28 2.05 -9.68
CA GLY A 374 20.08 2.85 -8.75
C GLY A 374 20.67 2.05 -7.59
N HIS A 375 20.15 0.85 -7.31
CA HIS A 375 20.59 0.00 -6.20
C HIS A 375 20.51 -1.49 -6.59
N PRO A 376 21.38 -1.98 -7.50
CA PRO A 376 21.20 -3.28 -8.15
C PRO A 376 21.60 -4.48 -7.28
N ARG A 377 22.34 -4.26 -6.18
CA ARG A 377 22.85 -5.31 -5.29
C ARG A 377 22.60 -4.94 -3.82
N PRO A 378 21.34 -4.96 -3.37
CA PRO A 378 21.00 -4.60 -2.00
C PRO A 378 21.60 -5.59 -0.99
N PHE A 379 22.16 -5.08 0.10
CA PHE A 379 22.52 -5.89 1.26
C PHE A 379 21.26 -6.25 2.05
N GLY A 380 21.19 -7.50 2.52
CA GLY A 380 20.05 -8.01 3.28
C GLY A 380 20.29 -8.06 4.77
N MET A 381 19.22 -7.91 5.55
CA MET A 381 19.20 -8.23 6.97
C MET A 381 18.93 -9.74 7.14
N PRO A 382 19.76 -10.50 7.86
CA PRO A 382 19.52 -11.92 8.11
C PRO A 382 18.31 -12.14 9.05
N PRO A 383 17.58 -13.26 8.90
CA PRO A 383 16.48 -13.62 9.79
C PRO A 383 16.97 -14.21 11.11
N TYR A 384 16.36 -13.80 12.24
CA TYR A 384 16.68 -14.31 13.57
C TYR A 384 15.57 -15.14 14.22
N ALA A 385 14.44 -15.36 13.53
CA ALA A 385 13.29 -16.09 14.07
C ALA A 385 13.67 -17.47 14.65
N THR A 386 14.62 -18.19 14.08
CA THR A 386 15.04 -19.53 14.56
C THR A 386 16.26 -19.51 15.46
N VAL A 387 16.86 -18.34 15.68
CA VAL A 387 18.14 -18.17 16.40
C VAL A 387 17.91 -17.56 17.78
N LEU A 388 17.02 -16.58 17.87
CA LEU A 388 16.74 -15.84 19.09
C LEU A 388 15.33 -16.14 19.59
N SER A 389 15.18 -16.26 20.92
CA SER A 389 13.88 -16.33 21.56
C SER A 389 13.13 -15.00 21.48
N ASP A 390 11.82 -15.00 21.78
CA ASP A 390 11.03 -13.77 21.79
C ASP A 390 11.54 -12.77 22.84
N ALA A 391 12.01 -13.28 23.99
CA ALA A 391 12.65 -12.48 25.03
C ALA A 391 13.99 -11.87 24.57
N ASP A 392 14.83 -12.63 23.87
CA ASP A 392 16.10 -12.14 23.32
C ASP A 392 15.86 -11.03 22.28
N ILE A 393 14.89 -11.25 21.37
CA ILE A 393 14.52 -10.26 20.35
C ILE A 393 13.97 -8.99 21.02
N ALA A 394 13.09 -9.12 22.00
CA ALA A 394 12.57 -7.98 22.75
C ALA A 394 13.70 -7.21 23.46
N ALA A 395 14.68 -7.91 24.04
CA ALA A 395 15.82 -7.28 24.71
C ALA A 395 16.74 -6.53 23.73
N VAL A 396 17.12 -7.12 22.60
CA VAL A 396 17.97 -6.44 21.61
C VAL A 396 17.24 -5.26 20.96
N LEU A 397 15.96 -5.39 20.63
CA LEU A 397 15.17 -4.29 20.07
C LEU A 397 14.98 -3.14 21.08
N THR A 398 14.81 -3.48 22.37
CA THR A 398 14.81 -2.47 23.44
C THR A 398 16.14 -1.73 23.49
N HIS A 399 17.27 -2.44 23.41
CA HIS A 399 18.60 -1.81 23.36
C HIS A 399 18.72 -0.84 22.18
N LEU A 400 18.28 -1.23 20.98
CA LEU A 400 18.26 -0.36 19.80
C LEU A 400 17.45 0.93 20.03
N ARG A 401 16.30 0.81 20.69
CA ARG A 401 15.34 1.91 20.91
C ARG A 401 15.72 2.89 22.01
N THR A 402 16.64 2.50 22.88
CA THR A 402 17.11 3.32 24.00
C THR A 402 18.59 3.73 23.90
N SER A 403 19.27 3.36 22.81
CA SER A 403 20.70 3.65 22.60
C SER A 403 20.93 4.75 21.58
N TRP A 404 22.13 5.35 21.62
CA TRP A 404 22.63 6.31 20.62
C TRP A 404 21.70 7.48 20.31
N GLY A 405 21.03 8.01 21.35
CA GLY A 405 20.10 9.13 21.24
C GLY A 405 18.68 8.73 20.84
N ASN A 406 18.40 7.45 20.62
CA ASN A 406 17.03 6.96 20.49
C ASN A 406 16.32 7.02 21.86
N ALA A 407 15.10 7.54 21.86
CA ALA A 407 14.27 7.71 23.04
C ALA A 407 12.86 7.14 22.78
N ALA A 408 12.78 5.84 22.56
CA ALA A 408 11.52 5.14 22.30
C ALA A 408 11.21 4.08 23.38
N PRO A 409 9.93 3.76 23.63
CA PRO A 409 9.55 2.75 24.62
C PRO A 409 10.17 1.37 24.35
N PRO A 410 10.46 0.56 25.41
CA PRO A 410 10.91 -0.82 25.24
C PRO A 410 9.98 -1.67 24.38
N VAL A 411 10.53 -2.72 23.76
CA VAL A 411 9.75 -3.76 23.09
C VAL A 411 9.51 -4.89 24.08
N THR A 412 8.29 -5.40 24.12
CA THR A 412 7.89 -6.51 24.99
C THR A 412 7.99 -7.85 24.28
N GLU A 413 8.18 -8.93 25.04
CA GLU A 413 8.14 -10.30 24.51
C GLU A 413 6.79 -10.62 23.85
N LEU A 414 5.69 -10.10 24.40
CA LEU A 414 4.34 -10.28 23.85
C LEU A 414 4.21 -9.68 22.44
N GLU A 415 4.75 -8.48 22.20
CA GLU A 415 4.76 -7.87 20.87
C GLU A 415 5.52 -8.75 19.87
N VAL A 416 6.64 -9.36 20.28
CA VAL A 416 7.41 -10.28 19.42
C VAL A 416 6.64 -11.56 19.14
N ALA A 417 6.05 -12.17 20.17
CA ALA A 417 5.26 -13.39 20.04
C ALA A 417 4.05 -13.18 19.10
N GLN A 418 3.33 -12.07 19.27
CA GLN A 418 2.21 -11.69 18.39
C GLN A 418 2.67 -11.56 16.94
N GLN A 419 3.79 -10.88 16.71
CA GLN A 419 4.34 -10.70 15.37
C GLN A 419 4.75 -12.02 14.72
N ARG A 420 5.32 -12.94 15.50
CA ARG A 420 5.72 -14.27 15.04
C ARG A 420 4.54 -15.11 14.56
N ASP A 421 3.40 -14.99 15.22
CA ASP A 421 2.18 -15.73 14.86
C ASP A 421 1.47 -15.17 13.62
N THR A 422 1.75 -13.93 13.20
CA THR A 422 1.10 -13.32 12.01
C THR A 422 1.41 -14.01 10.67
N ARG A 423 2.40 -14.91 10.61
CA ARG A 423 2.78 -15.66 9.39
C ARG A 423 2.55 -17.17 9.47
N ARG A 424 1.87 -17.65 10.52
CA ARG A 424 1.53 -19.08 10.67
C ARG A 424 0.30 -19.49 9.85
#